data_AF-A0A530BIJ5-F1
#
_entry.id   AF-A0A530BIJ5-F1
#
_cell.length_a   1.000
_cell.length_b   1.000
_cell.length_c   1.000
_cell.angle_alpha   90.00
_cell.angle_beta   90.00
_cell.angle_gamma   90.00
#
_symmetry.space_group_name_H-M   'P 1'
#
loop_
_entity.id
_entity.type
_entity.pdbx_description
1 polymer ?
#
loop_
_entity_poly.entity_id
_entity_poly.type
_entity_poly.pdbx_seq_one_letter_code
_entity_poly.pdbx_strand_id
1 'polypeptide(L)'
;TLRAAGRNVTVVEAVDRLLGRAVAPIIAAYVRQRLEAIGVRILTGTTVARLEGDSGRVSAAITSSGERLPAQMVIIGIGVVPNVELAEAAGIAVSNGIRVDQHMQSTIPEILAIGDAAAYRHWFTGGDVRLESVQNATDQARLAARTILGHAEPFTAVPWFWSDIGDMKLQMVGLTQGGDHHLVLGDLAENKFSIYHYAGDRLLGIESVNRPADHMLGRKMLGAGFSPTPQTVAGGPDALKAALAAFNEDELIRARA
;
A
#
# COMPACT_ATOMS: atom_id res chain seq x y z
N THR A 1 5.41 12.70 -15.54
CA THR A 1 4.16 12.69 -16.34
C THR A 1 3.28 13.89 -15.95
N LEU A 2 2.49 14.45 -16.89
CA LEU A 2 1.95 15.83 -16.93
C LEU A 2 2.99 16.94 -16.71
N ARG A 3 3.59 17.06 -15.52
CA ARG A 3 4.61 18.09 -15.25
C ARG A 3 5.85 17.93 -16.12
N ALA A 4 6.33 16.69 -16.28
CA ALA A 4 7.43 16.35 -17.20
C ALA A 4 7.11 16.68 -18.68
N ALA A 5 5.83 16.80 -19.04
CA ALA A 5 5.38 17.22 -20.37
C ALA A 5 5.14 18.74 -20.46
N GLY A 6 5.69 19.53 -19.53
CA GLY A 6 5.58 20.98 -19.50
C GLY A 6 4.22 21.53 -19.07
N ARG A 7 3.33 20.71 -18.49
CA ARG A 7 2.02 21.15 -18.03
C ARG A 7 2.09 21.80 -16.64
N ASN A 8 1.19 22.75 -16.39
CA ASN A 8 0.94 23.27 -15.05
C ASN A 8 0.03 22.27 -14.32
N VAL A 9 0.42 21.88 -13.11
CA VAL A 9 -0.29 20.84 -12.35
C VAL A 9 -0.59 21.39 -10.95
N THR A 10 -1.86 21.32 -10.58
CA THR A 10 -2.31 21.50 -9.19
C THR A 10 -2.95 20.20 -8.73
N VAL A 11 -2.53 19.70 -7.57
CA VAL A 11 -3.14 18.57 -6.87
C VAL A 11 -3.95 19.13 -5.72
N VAL A 12 -5.22 18.71 -5.62
CA VAL A 12 -6.11 19.06 -4.52
C VAL A 12 -6.39 17.78 -3.72
N GLU A 13 -6.09 17.83 -2.43
CA GLU A 13 -6.25 16.72 -1.48
C GLU A 13 -7.16 17.19 -0.34
N ALA A 14 -8.21 16.43 -0.09
CA ALA A 14 -9.23 16.76 0.89
C ALA A 14 -8.69 16.71 2.33
N VAL A 15 -7.78 15.77 2.60
CA VAL A 15 -7.17 15.62 3.91
C VAL A 15 -5.87 16.42 4.04
N ASP A 16 -5.31 16.45 5.25
CA ASP A 16 -4.15 17.26 5.63
C ASP A 16 -2.83 16.84 4.96
N ARG A 17 -2.72 15.60 4.47
CA ARG A 17 -1.52 15.04 3.84
C ARG A 17 -1.78 14.17 2.61
N LEU A 18 -0.87 14.25 1.65
CA LEU A 18 -0.82 13.31 0.53
C LEU A 18 -0.62 11.88 1.03
N LEU A 19 -1.18 10.91 0.29
CA LEU A 19 -0.94 9.47 0.53
C LEU A 19 -1.24 9.02 1.97
N GLY A 20 -2.09 9.76 2.70
CA GLY A 20 -2.22 9.59 4.15
C GLY A 20 -2.68 8.20 4.60
N ARG A 21 -3.40 7.49 3.75
CA ARG A 21 -3.87 6.12 4.02
C ARG A 21 -2.86 5.04 3.63
N ALA A 22 -1.86 5.39 2.82
CA ALA A 22 -0.97 4.43 2.17
C ALA A 22 0.45 4.44 2.76
N VAL A 23 0.92 5.58 3.26
CA VAL A 23 2.31 5.72 3.73
C VAL A 23 2.46 6.50 5.03
N ALA A 24 3.62 6.33 5.67
CA ALA A 24 3.99 7.10 6.85
C ALA A 24 4.10 8.62 6.58
N PRO A 25 3.89 9.47 7.60
CA PRO A 25 3.94 10.92 7.46
C PRO A 25 5.24 11.45 6.84
N ILE A 26 6.37 10.85 7.18
CA ILE A 26 7.70 11.19 6.65
C ILE A 26 7.82 10.91 5.14
N ILE A 27 7.28 9.79 4.64
CA ILE A 27 7.23 9.52 3.18
C ILE A 27 6.30 10.52 2.49
N ALA A 28 5.12 10.77 3.07
CA ALA A 28 4.16 11.71 2.51
C ALA A 28 4.74 13.14 2.39
N ALA A 29 5.41 13.61 3.44
CA ALA A 29 6.09 14.90 3.45
C ALA A 29 7.23 14.95 2.42
N TYR A 30 8.02 13.88 2.32
CA TYR A 30 9.09 13.76 1.33
C TYR A 30 8.54 13.82 -0.10
N VAL A 31 7.50 13.05 -0.41
CA VAL A 31 6.84 13.06 -1.72
C VAL A 31 6.31 14.44 -2.06
N ARG A 32 5.66 15.12 -1.12
CA ARG A 32 5.18 16.49 -1.29
C ARG A 32 6.32 17.45 -1.67
N GLN A 33 7.38 17.47 -0.87
CA GLN A 33 8.54 18.34 -1.09
C GLN A 33 9.15 18.12 -2.49
N ARG A 34 9.31 16.86 -2.89
CA ARG A 34 9.86 16.47 -4.20
C ARG A 34 8.96 16.92 -5.36
N LEU A 35 7.65 16.79 -5.23
CA LEU A 35 6.69 17.23 -6.25
C LEU A 35 6.62 18.76 -6.35
N GLU A 36 6.64 19.47 -5.21
CA GLU A 36 6.67 20.94 -5.18
C GLU A 36 7.97 21.47 -5.78
N ALA A 37 9.11 20.81 -5.55
CA ALA A 37 10.40 21.18 -6.13
C ALA A 37 10.42 21.12 -7.67
N ILE A 38 9.59 20.27 -8.29
CA ILE A 38 9.42 20.23 -9.75
C ILE A 38 8.26 21.11 -10.25
N GLY A 39 7.67 21.93 -9.37
CA GLY A 39 6.65 22.92 -9.71
C GLY A 39 5.21 22.40 -9.72
N VAL A 40 4.92 21.28 -9.05
CA VAL A 40 3.54 20.87 -8.79
C VAL A 40 3.00 21.67 -7.60
N ARG A 41 1.86 22.34 -7.77
CA ARG A 41 1.17 23.00 -6.66
C ARG A 41 0.34 21.97 -5.90
N ILE A 42 0.50 21.86 -4.58
CA ILE A 42 -0.24 20.90 -3.76
C ILE A 42 -1.08 21.64 -2.71
N LEU A 43 -2.40 21.42 -2.75
CA LEU A 43 -3.38 21.99 -1.82
C LEU A 43 -3.97 20.86 -0.98
N THR A 44 -3.49 20.70 0.25
CA THR A 44 -4.08 19.78 1.24
C THR A 44 -5.16 20.48 2.07
N GLY A 45 -6.00 19.72 2.77
CA GLY A 45 -7.13 20.24 3.54
C GLY A 45 -8.14 21.00 2.69
N THR A 46 -8.16 20.74 1.38
CA THR A 46 -8.91 21.52 0.39
C THR A 46 -9.76 20.58 -0.44
N THR A 47 -11.04 20.90 -0.64
CA THR A 47 -11.92 20.15 -1.54
C THR A 47 -12.28 20.99 -2.76
N VAL A 48 -12.78 20.36 -3.82
CA VAL A 48 -13.35 21.04 -4.99
C VAL A 48 -14.87 21.09 -4.81
N ALA A 49 -15.42 22.31 -4.75
CA ALA A 49 -16.84 22.53 -4.57
C ALA A 49 -17.63 22.36 -5.88
N ARG A 50 -17.07 22.82 -7.00
CA ARG A 50 -17.67 22.65 -8.33
C ARG A 50 -16.62 22.77 -9.44
N LEU A 51 -16.98 22.26 -10.61
CA LEU A 51 -16.25 22.51 -11.86
C LEU A 51 -17.00 23.57 -12.68
N GLU A 52 -16.25 24.49 -13.27
CA GLU A 52 -16.76 25.43 -14.27
C GLU A 52 -16.39 24.93 -15.66
N GLY A 53 -17.28 25.14 -16.63
CA GLY A 53 -17.05 24.76 -18.00
C GLY A 53 -17.99 25.47 -18.96
N ASP A 54 -17.61 25.46 -20.23
CA ASP A 54 -18.41 25.95 -21.34
C ASP A 54 -18.42 24.89 -22.44
N SER A 55 -19.57 24.72 -23.10
CA SER A 55 -19.74 23.78 -24.23
C SER A 55 -19.22 22.37 -23.94
N GLY A 56 -19.46 21.85 -22.72
CA GLY A 56 -19.03 20.53 -22.28
C GLY A 56 -17.54 20.39 -21.95
N ARG A 57 -16.77 21.48 -21.94
CA ARG A 57 -15.34 21.49 -21.61
C ARG A 57 -15.07 22.22 -20.30
N VAL A 58 -14.27 21.60 -19.43
CA VAL A 58 -13.83 22.25 -18.18
C VAL A 58 -12.94 23.46 -18.47
N SER A 59 -13.14 24.53 -17.71
CA SER A 59 -12.35 25.76 -17.75
C SER A 59 -11.73 26.11 -16.39
N ALA A 60 -12.32 25.66 -15.28
CA ALA A 60 -11.75 25.79 -13.94
C ALA A 60 -12.34 24.80 -12.94
N ALA A 61 -11.62 24.60 -11.83
CA ALA A 61 -12.14 24.02 -10.60
C ALA A 61 -12.26 25.12 -9.53
N ILE A 62 -13.36 25.14 -8.80
CA ILE A 62 -13.57 26.08 -7.69
C ILE A 62 -13.39 25.31 -6.39
N THR A 63 -12.44 25.74 -5.56
CA THR A 63 -12.18 25.10 -4.26
C THR A 63 -13.29 25.42 -3.27
N SER A 64 -13.33 24.67 -2.16
CA SER A 64 -14.22 24.95 -1.02
C SER A 64 -13.97 26.31 -0.36
N SER A 65 -12.79 26.91 -0.54
CA SER A 65 -12.47 28.27 -0.08
C SER A 65 -12.85 29.36 -1.10
N GLY A 66 -13.40 28.98 -2.25
CA GLY A 66 -13.76 29.91 -3.34
C GLY A 66 -12.61 30.26 -4.27
N GLU A 67 -11.42 29.69 -4.08
CA GLU A 67 -10.32 29.88 -5.03
C GLU A 67 -10.68 29.28 -6.40
N ARG A 68 -10.47 30.06 -7.45
CA ARG A 68 -10.64 29.61 -8.83
C ARG A 68 -9.31 29.09 -9.37
N LEU A 69 -9.25 27.80 -9.69
CA LEU A 69 -8.11 27.12 -10.30
C LEU A 69 -8.36 26.92 -11.80
N PRO A 70 -7.76 27.72 -12.71
CA PRO A 70 -7.93 27.51 -14.15
C PRO A 70 -7.39 26.15 -14.57
N ALA A 71 -8.22 25.36 -15.27
CA ALA A 71 -7.89 24.00 -15.65
C ALA A 71 -8.55 23.65 -16.98
N GLN A 72 -7.76 23.08 -17.90
CA GLN A 72 -8.23 22.56 -19.20
C GLN A 72 -8.51 21.06 -19.15
N MET A 73 -8.11 20.41 -18.06
CA MET A 73 -8.28 18.99 -17.77
C MET A 73 -8.38 18.83 -16.26
N VAL A 74 -9.31 17.98 -15.81
CA VAL A 74 -9.46 17.58 -14.42
C VAL A 74 -9.42 16.06 -14.38
N ILE A 75 -8.55 15.52 -13.53
CA ILE A 75 -8.45 14.07 -13.28
C ILE A 75 -8.96 13.84 -11.86
N ILE A 76 -10.01 13.03 -11.73
CA ILE A 76 -10.65 12.73 -10.44
C ILE A 76 -10.19 11.35 -10.00
N GLY A 77 -9.48 11.29 -8.87
CA GLY A 77 -9.09 10.05 -8.20
C GLY A 77 -9.28 10.22 -6.70
N ILE A 78 -10.42 9.76 -6.17
CA ILE A 78 -10.84 9.98 -4.77
C ILE A 78 -11.08 8.66 -4.02
N GLY A 79 -10.51 7.58 -4.52
CA GLY A 79 -10.71 6.22 -4.01
C GLY A 79 -11.51 5.35 -4.97
N VAL A 80 -11.70 4.09 -4.55
CA VAL A 80 -12.38 3.04 -5.30
C VAL A 80 -13.50 2.47 -4.44
N VAL A 81 -14.64 2.18 -5.07
CA VAL A 81 -15.74 1.41 -4.48
C VAL A 81 -15.66 -0.01 -5.07
N PRO A 82 -15.58 -1.08 -4.25
CA PRO A 82 -15.55 -2.43 -4.79
C PRO A 82 -16.92 -2.77 -5.40
N ASN A 83 -16.92 -3.37 -6.59
CA ASN A 83 -18.15 -3.87 -7.22
C ASN A 83 -18.58 -5.15 -6.50
N VAL A 84 -19.64 -5.06 -5.72
CA VAL A 84 -20.13 -6.12 -4.82
C VAL A 84 -21.58 -6.52 -5.11
N GLU A 85 -22.22 -5.84 -6.06
CA GLU A 85 -23.67 -5.90 -6.31
C GLU A 85 -24.13 -7.33 -6.65
N LEU A 86 -23.31 -8.09 -7.40
CA LEU A 86 -23.58 -9.49 -7.72
C LEU A 86 -23.53 -10.40 -6.47
N ALA A 87 -22.59 -10.14 -5.57
CA ALA A 87 -22.44 -10.90 -4.34
C ALA A 87 -23.62 -10.62 -3.39
N GLU A 88 -24.00 -9.34 -3.25
CA GLU A 88 -25.17 -8.94 -2.45
C GLU A 88 -26.45 -9.57 -2.98
N ALA A 89 -26.68 -9.52 -4.30
CA ALA A 89 -27.85 -10.13 -4.93
C ALA A 89 -27.88 -11.67 -4.76
N ALA A 90 -26.72 -12.32 -4.65
CA ALA A 90 -26.60 -13.75 -4.38
C ALA A 90 -26.67 -14.12 -2.89
N GLY A 91 -26.84 -13.14 -1.99
CA GLY A 91 -26.85 -13.38 -0.54
C GLY A 91 -25.47 -13.69 0.06
N ILE A 92 -24.39 -13.36 -0.65
CA ILE A 92 -23.01 -13.49 -0.15
C ILE A 92 -22.71 -12.34 0.79
N ALA A 93 -22.03 -12.63 1.91
CA ALA A 93 -21.65 -11.59 2.86
C ALA A 93 -20.69 -10.55 2.24
N VAL A 94 -20.96 -9.27 2.51
CA VAL A 94 -20.18 -8.13 2.04
C VAL A 94 -19.85 -7.21 3.22
N SER A 95 -18.62 -6.71 3.28
CA SER A 95 -18.20 -5.68 4.23
C SER A 95 -17.01 -4.93 3.66
N ASN A 96 -17.29 -3.82 2.96
CA ASN A 96 -16.29 -3.08 2.17
C ASN A 96 -15.50 -4.05 1.26
N GLY A 97 -16.23 -4.87 0.49
CA GLY A 97 -15.73 -5.98 -0.33
C GLY A 97 -16.47 -7.29 -0.06
N ILE A 98 -16.42 -8.22 -1.00
CA ILE A 98 -16.96 -9.58 -0.90
C ILE A 98 -16.16 -10.33 0.17
N ARG A 99 -16.84 -10.81 1.21
CA ARG A 99 -16.19 -11.52 2.32
C ARG A 99 -15.73 -12.89 1.85
N VAL A 100 -14.46 -13.18 2.08
CA VAL A 100 -13.88 -14.48 1.84
C VAL A 100 -13.09 -14.99 3.05
N ASP A 101 -13.01 -16.30 3.17
CA ASP A 101 -12.16 -16.97 4.14
C ASP A 101 -10.69 -17.03 3.70
N GLN A 102 -9.86 -17.77 4.45
CA GLN A 102 -8.44 -17.93 4.15
C GLN A 102 -8.16 -18.75 2.87
N HIS A 103 -9.17 -19.36 2.27
CA HIS A 103 -9.10 -20.14 1.02
C HIS A 103 -9.71 -19.37 -0.16
N MET A 104 -10.03 -18.08 0.03
CA MET A 104 -10.71 -17.22 -0.95
C MET A 104 -12.15 -17.63 -1.27
N GLN A 105 -12.76 -18.51 -0.45
CA GLN A 105 -14.14 -18.92 -0.60
C GLN A 105 -15.06 -17.91 0.07
N SER A 106 -16.18 -17.61 -0.58
CA SER A 106 -17.23 -16.78 -0.01
C SER A 106 -18.09 -17.58 0.99
N THR A 107 -19.17 -16.98 1.48
CA THR A 107 -20.17 -17.70 2.29
C THR A 107 -20.91 -18.81 1.52
N ILE A 108 -20.83 -18.80 0.19
CA ILE A 108 -21.28 -19.90 -0.67
C ILE A 108 -20.01 -20.66 -1.12
N PRO A 109 -19.79 -21.92 -0.68
CA PRO A 109 -18.52 -22.63 -0.86
C PRO A 109 -18.03 -22.75 -2.30
N GLU A 110 -18.94 -22.80 -3.27
CA GLU A 110 -18.67 -22.92 -4.70
C GLU A 110 -18.29 -21.58 -5.36
N ILE A 111 -18.44 -20.46 -4.65
CA ILE A 111 -18.18 -19.12 -5.16
C ILE A 111 -16.98 -18.53 -4.43
N LEU A 112 -15.93 -18.21 -5.19
CA LEU A 112 -14.74 -17.53 -4.71
C LEU A 112 -14.75 -16.06 -5.12
N ALA A 113 -14.07 -15.21 -4.36
CA ALA A 113 -13.77 -13.84 -4.76
C ALA A 113 -12.28 -13.50 -4.54
N ILE A 114 -11.71 -12.75 -5.47
CA ILE A 114 -10.30 -12.36 -5.47
C ILE A 114 -10.13 -10.91 -5.96
N GLY A 115 -8.93 -10.37 -5.81
CA GLY A 115 -8.55 -9.03 -6.26
C GLY A 115 -9.18 -7.92 -5.42
N ASP A 116 -9.36 -6.77 -6.06
CA ASP A 116 -9.75 -5.51 -5.41
C ASP A 116 -11.12 -5.56 -4.73
N ALA A 117 -11.97 -6.51 -5.11
CA ALA A 117 -13.30 -6.72 -4.52
C ALA A 117 -13.28 -7.66 -3.30
N ALA A 118 -12.21 -8.42 -3.06
CA ALA A 118 -12.15 -9.42 -1.99
C ALA A 118 -11.73 -8.80 -0.65
N ALA A 119 -12.57 -8.98 0.37
CA ALA A 119 -12.30 -8.60 1.75
C ALA A 119 -12.05 -9.85 2.60
N TYR A 120 -10.91 -9.92 3.27
CA TYR A 120 -10.47 -11.11 4.02
C TYR A 120 -9.83 -10.74 5.35
N ARG A 121 -9.81 -11.70 6.29
CA ARG A 121 -9.12 -11.57 7.57
C ARG A 121 -7.62 -11.76 7.36
N HIS A 122 -6.81 -10.74 7.59
CA HIS A 122 -5.37 -10.79 7.31
C HIS A 122 -4.64 -11.64 8.36
N TRP A 123 -3.93 -12.67 7.90
CA TRP A 123 -3.29 -13.68 8.75
C TRP A 123 -2.33 -13.10 9.80
N PHE A 124 -1.58 -12.05 9.46
CA PHE A 124 -0.55 -11.49 10.35
C PHE A 124 -1.08 -10.44 11.33
N THR A 125 -1.99 -9.57 10.86
CA THR A 125 -2.50 -8.46 11.66
C THR A 125 -3.77 -8.83 12.41
N GLY A 126 -4.37 -9.97 12.07
CA GLY A 126 -5.75 -10.28 12.42
C GLY A 126 -6.70 -9.44 11.55
N GLY A 127 -6.60 -8.11 11.53
CA GLY A 127 -7.53 -7.17 10.88
C GLY A 127 -8.20 -7.62 9.57
N ASP A 128 -9.48 -7.25 9.39
CA ASP A 128 -10.13 -7.37 8.09
C ASP A 128 -9.54 -6.35 7.11
N VAL A 129 -9.15 -6.80 5.92
CA VAL A 129 -8.50 -5.98 4.89
C VAL A 129 -9.13 -6.22 3.52
N ARG A 130 -9.01 -5.21 2.67
CA ARG A 130 -9.23 -5.30 1.21
C ARG A 130 -8.07 -4.56 0.55
N LEU A 131 -7.37 -5.24 -0.34
CA LEU A 131 -6.11 -4.74 -0.92
C LEU A 131 -6.25 -4.54 -2.42
N GLU A 132 -5.99 -3.31 -2.86
CA GLU A 132 -6.08 -2.86 -4.25
C GLU A 132 -4.67 -2.87 -4.87
N SER A 133 -4.09 -4.05 -5.06
CA SER A 133 -2.73 -4.18 -5.63
C SER A 133 -2.61 -5.34 -6.62
N VAL A 134 -1.80 -5.12 -7.65
CA VAL A 134 -1.50 -6.13 -8.69
C VAL A 134 -0.99 -7.42 -8.07
N GLN A 135 -0.09 -7.31 -7.08
CA GLN A 135 0.44 -8.49 -6.42
C GLN A 135 -0.65 -9.22 -5.63
N ASN A 136 -1.46 -8.51 -4.84
CA ASN A 136 -2.52 -9.14 -4.06
C ASN A 136 -3.48 -9.92 -4.98
N ALA A 137 -3.91 -9.30 -6.08
CA ALA A 137 -4.74 -9.97 -7.07
C ALA A 137 -4.06 -11.23 -7.66
N THR A 138 -2.76 -11.14 -7.96
CA THR A 138 -1.98 -12.26 -8.51
C THR A 138 -1.85 -13.41 -7.51
N ASP A 139 -1.56 -13.12 -6.24
CA ASP A 139 -1.38 -14.15 -5.22
C ASP A 139 -2.72 -14.78 -4.83
N GLN A 140 -3.79 -13.99 -4.73
CA GLN A 140 -5.14 -14.52 -4.52
C GLN A 140 -5.60 -15.37 -5.70
N ALA A 141 -5.31 -14.98 -6.95
CA ALA A 141 -5.62 -15.78 -8.13
C ALA A 141 -4.92 -17.16 -8.12
N ARG A 142 -3.64 -17.18 -7.74
CA ARG A 142 -2.88 -18.44 -7.58
C ARG A 142 -3.52 -19.33 -6.51
N LEU A 143 -3.90 -18.77 -5.37
CA LEU A 143 -4.55 -19.53 -4.32
C LEU A 143 -5.94 -20.03 -4.74
N ALA A 144 -6.76 -19.19 -5.37
CA ALA A 144 -8.09 -19.58 -5.84
C ALA A 144 -8.01 -20.74 -6.84
N ALA A 145 -7.04 -20.72 -7.77
CA ALA A 145 -6.80 -21.84 -8.68
C ALA A 145 -6.47 -23.14 -7.93
N ARG A 146 -5.64 -23.09 -6.89
CA ARG A 146 -5.34 -24.26 -6.05
C ARG A 146 -6.53 -24.74 -5.25
N THR A 147 -7.34 -23.82 -4.74
CA THR A 147 -8.57 -24.13 -3.99
C THR A 147 -9.58 -24.86 -4.87
N ILE A 148 -9.75 -24.41 -6.12
CA ILE A 148 -10.58 -25.10 -7.14
C ILE A 148 -10.07 -26.53 -7.41
N LEU A 149 -8.75 -26.75 -7.36
CA LEU A 149 -8.12 -28.05 -7.52
C LEU A 149 -8.13 -28.93 -6.24
N GLY A 150 -8.75 -28.45 -5.15
CA GLY A 150 -8.89 -29.21 -3.91
C GLY A 150 -7.70 -29.09 -2.93
N HIS A 151 -6.80 -28.13 -3.14
CA HIS A 151 -5.73 -27.85 -2.18
C HIS A 151 -6.18 -26.84 -1.11
N ALA A 152 -6.04 -27.20 0.17
CA ALA A 152 -6.57 -26.42 1.30
C ALA A 152 -5.52 -25.52 2.00
N GLU A 153 -4.58 -24.95 1.25
CA GLU A 153 -3.57 -24.05 1.84
C GLU A 153 -4.15 -22.67 2.14
N PRO A 154 -3.86 -22.07 3.32
CA PRO A 154 -4.38 -20.74 3.65
C PRO A 154 -3.62 -19.62 2.91
N PHE A 155 -4.29 -18.47 2.73
CA PHE A 155 -3.70 -17.26 2.16
C PHE A 155 -2.76 -16.57 3.15
N THR A 156 -1.46 -16.78 2.96
CA THR A 156 -0.40 -16.23 3.82
C THR A 156 0.55 -15.27 3.09
N ALA A 157 0.15 -14.77 1.92
CA ALA A 157 0.97 -13.85 1.15
C ALA A 157 1.24 -12.56 1.95
N VAL A 158 2.50 -12.09 1.93
CA VAL A 158 2.88 -10.81 2.50
C VAL A 158 2.44 -9.70 1.54
N PRO A 159 1.59 -8.75 1.96
CA PRO A 159 1.12 -7.70 1.10
C PRO A 159 2.28 -6.77 0.74
N TRP A 160 2.33 -6.38 -0.53
CA TRP A 160 3.29 -5.38 -0.99
C TRP A 160 2.77 -4.64 -2.22
N PHE A 161 3.29 -3.44 -2.41
CA PHE A 161 2.90 -2.54 -3.50
C PHE A 161 4.05 -1.58 -3.85
N TRP A 162 3.91 -0.88 -4.97
CA TRP A 162 4.85 0.13 -5.40
C TRP A 162 4.15 1.29 -6.08
N SER A 163 4.83 2.43 -6.12
CA SER A 163 4.47 3.58 -6.92
C SER A 163 5.72 4.19 -7.54
N ASP A 164 5.58 4.67 -8.77
CA ASP A 164 6.59 5.48 -9.45
C ASP A 164 6.12 6.94 -9.40
N ILE A 165 6.77 7.77 -8.58
CA ILE A 165 6.38 9.16 -8.35
C ILE A 165 7.57 10.08 -8.63
N GLY A 166 7.54 10.80 -9.74
CA GLY A 166 8.70 11.60 -10.16
C GLY A 166 9.90 10.70 -10.42
N ASP A 167 10.98 10.91 -9.68
CA ASP A 167 12.20 10.08 -9.69
C ASP A 167 12.29 9.09 -8.51
N MET A 168 11.19 8.93 -7.77
CA MET A 168 11.11 8.01 -6.64
C MET A 168 10.48 6.69 -7.08
N LYS A 169 11.22 5.59 -6.91
CA LYS A 169 10.65 4.26 -6.79
C LYS A 169 10.26 4.02 -5.35
N LEU A 170 8.98 4.24 -5.03
CA LEU A 170 8.43 3.99 -3.71
C LEU A 170 7.90 2.56 -3.65
N GLN A 171 8.34 1.77 -2.68
CA GLN A 171 7.93 0.39 -2.49
C GLN A 171 7.58 0.15 -1.04
N MET A 172 6.52 -0.62 -0.80
CA MET A 172 6.03 -0.90 0.55
C MET A 172 5.78 -2.39 0.67
N VAL A 173 6.10 -2.95 1.83
CA VAL A 173 5.85 -4.34 2.17
C VAL A 173 5.32 -4.41 3.59
N GLY A 174 4.33 -5.27 3.84
CA GLY A 174 3.61 -5.34 5.10
C GLY A 174 2.52 -4.29 5.24
N LEU A 175 1.86 -4.29 6.40
CA LEU A 175 0.79 -3.34 6.75
C LEU A 175 1.20 -2.63 8.03
N THR A 176 1.45 -1.33 7.94
CA THR A 176 2.08 -0.52 9.01
C THR A 176 1.08 0.03 10.03
N GLN A 177 -0.21 -0.24 9.87
CA GLN A 177 -1.24 0.20 10.82
C GLN A 177 -1.02 -0.40 12.21
N GLY A 178 -1.18 0.43 13.25
CA GLY A 178 -0.93 0.05 14.64
C GLY A 178 0.54 0.11 15.06
N GLY A 179 1.43 0.63 14.20
CA GLY A 179 2.81 0.88 14.59
C GLY A 179 2.95 2.01 15.61
N ASP A 180 3.87 1.86 16.54
CA ASP A 180 4.15 2.82 17.63
C ASP A 180 5.49 3.55 17.45
N HIS A 181 6.44 2.99 16.70
CA HIS A 181 7.69 3.64 16.35
C HIS A 181 8.23 3.18 15.00
N HIS A 182 9.26 3.89 14.52
CA HIS A 182 9.92 3.59 13.26
C HIS A 182 11.42 3.87 13.31
N LEU A 183 12.15 3.24 12.40
CA LEU A 183 13.58 3.48 12.17
C LEU A 183 13.79 3.89 10.72
N VAL A 184 14.60 4.92 10.52
CA VAL A 184 15.02 5.36 9.18
C VAL A 184 16.42 4.82 8.89
N LEU A 185 16.57 4.16 7.75
CA LEU A 185 17.85 3.67 7.22
C LEU A 185 18.17 4.37 5.89
N GLY A 186 19.35 4.97 5.80
CA GLY A 186 19.77 5.77 4.64
C GLY A 186 19.48 7.25 4.82
N ASP A 187 19.55 8.00 3.73
CA ASP A 187 19.44 9.46 3.74
C ASP A 187 18.34 9.95 2.79
N LEU A 188 17.45 10.78 3.33
CA LEU A 188 16.39 11.45 2.57
C LEU A 188 16.98 12.43 1.55
N ALA A 189 18.09 13.09 1.88
CA ALA A 189 18.78 14.03 0.98
C ALA A 189 19.33 13.32 -0.27
N GLU A 190 19.74 12.06 -0.14
CA GLU A 190 20.22 11.22 -1.25
C GLU A 190 19.08 10.60 -2.07
N ASN A 191 17.81 10.87 -1.73
CA ASN A 191 16.64 10.23 -2.34
C ASN A 191 16.72 8.69 -2.30
N LYS A 192 17.25 8.15 -1.20
CA LYS A 192 17.51 6.73 -1.05
C LYS A 192 17.50 6.27 0.41
N PHE A 193 16.31 5.91 0.90
CA PHE A 193 16.11 5.53 2.29
C PHE A 193 14.99 4.49 2.46
N SER A 194 14.96 3.84 3.60
CA SER A 194 13.92 2.90 4.02
C SER A 194 13.44 3.24 5.41
N ILE A 195 12.17 2.96 5.69
CA ILE A 195 11.53 3.17 6.98
C ILE A 195 10.97 1.84 7.45
N TYR A 196 11.46 1.37 8.59
CA TYR A 196 11.02 0.15 9.23
C TYR A 196 10.00 0.52 10.30
N HIS A 197 8.80 -0.05 10.22
CA HIS A 197 7.67 0.25 11.11
C HIS A 197 7.45 -0.88 12.09
N TYR A 198 7.31 -0.55 13.37
CA TYR A 198 7.24 -1.52 14.45
C TYR A 198 6.01 -1.30 15.34
N ALA A 199 5.55 -2.38 15.97
CA ALA A 199 4.69 -2.37 17.16
C ALA A 199 5.37 -3.17 18.26
N GLY A 200 5.92 -2.50 19.27
CA GLY A 200 6.93 -3.09 20.14
C GLY A 200 8.07 -3.71 19.31
N ASP A 201 8.50 -4.93 19.64
CA ASP A 201 9.60 -5.58 18.90
C ASP A 201 9.18 -6.19 17.54
N ARG A 202 7.88 -6.11 17.18
CA ARG A 202 7.37 -6.74 15.96
C ARG A 202 7.46 -5.81 14.76
N LEU A 203 8.16 -6.25 13.72
CA LEU A 203 8.18 -5.56 12.43
C LEU A 203 6.81 -5.70 11.73
N LEU A 204 6.20 -4.58 11.39
CA LEU A 204 4.90 -4.52 10.70
C LEU A 204 5.05 -4.35 9.19
N GLY A 205 6.05 -3.57 8.78
CA GLY A 205 6.24 -3.23 7.38
C GLY A 205 7.48 -2.38 7.14
N ILE A 206 7.85 -2.28 5.86
CA ILE A 206 8.95 -1.45 5.40
C ILE A 206 8.48 -0.61 4.21
N GLU A 207 8.78 0.68 4.24
CA GLU A 207 8.57 1.61 3.14
C GLU A 207 9.93 2.09 2.63
N SER A 208 10.23 1.86 1.35
CA SER A 208 11.53 2.13 0.75
C SER A 208 11.39 3.08 -0.44
N VAL A 209 12.26 4.09 -0.49
CA VAL A 209 12.44 4.98 -1.64
C VAL A 209 13.79 4.65 -2.28
N ASN A 210 13.77 4.22 -3.55
CA ASN A 210 14.96 3.87 -4.34
C ASN A 210 15.90 2.83 -3.67
N ARG A 211 15.33 1.94 -2.83
CA ARG A 211 16.04 0.85 -2.14
C ARG A 211 15.37 -0.51 -2.38
N PRO A 212 15.41 -1.04 -3.62
CA PRO A 212 14.73 -2.29 -3.96
C PRO A 212 15.27 -3.51 -3.19
N ALA A 213 16.56 -3.49 -2.80
CA ALA A 213 17.15 -4.56 -2.01
C ALA A 213 16.51 -4.69 -0.62
N ASP A 214 16.27 -3.56 0.04
CA ASP A 214 15.61 -3.51 1.35
C ASP A 214 14.16 -4.01 1.25
N HIS A 215 13.44 -3.61 0.20
CA HIS A 215 12.09 -4.12 -0.07
C HIS A 215 12.07 -5.65 -0.22
N MET A 216 12.99 -6.21 -1.01
CA MET A 216 13.09 -7.65 -1.20
C MET A 216 13.45 -8.38 0.08
N LEU A 217 14.32 -7.80 0.91
CA LEU A 217 14.65 -8.36 2.22
C LEU A 217 13.45 -8.30 3.17
N GLY A 218 12.71 -7.18 3.18
CA GLY A 218 11.47 -7.01 3.92
C GLY A 218 10.43 -8.08 3.62
N ARG A 219 10.24 -8.42 2.34
CA ARG A 219 9.36 -9.54 1.94
C ARG A 219 9.77 -10.87 2.56
N LYS A 220 11.07 -11.16 2.60
CA LYS A 220 11.58 -12.40 3.21
C LYS A 220 11.42 -12.39 4.72
N MET A 221 11.75 -11.28 5.38
CA MET A 221 11.67 -11.15 6.84
C MET A 221 10.22 -11.28 7.31
N LEU A 222 9.30 -10.50 6.74
CA LEU A 222 7.88 -10.55 7.09
C LEU A 222 7.24 -11.90 6.75
N GLY A 223 7.64 -12.52 5.64
CA GLY A 223 7.15 -13.85 5.26
C GLY A 223 7.60 -14.96 6.20
N ALA A 224 8.78 -14.80 6.82
CA ALA A 224 9.28 -15.70 7.85
C ALA A 224 8.74 -15.37 9.26
N GLY A 225 8.05 -14.24 9.45
CA GLY A 225 7.70 -13.74 10.77
C GLY A 225 8.89 -13.18 11.57
N PHE A 226 10.01 -12.91 10.90
CA PHE A 226 11.22 -12.37 11.52
C PHE A 226 11.11 -10.87 11.75
N SER A 227 11.43 -10.42 12.97
CA SER A 227 11.49 -9.01 13.34
C SER A 227 12.93 -8.64 13.74
N PRO A 228 13.68 -7.91 12.89
CA PRO A 228 15.03 -7.50 13.22
C PRO A 228 15.03 -6.41 14.30
N THR A 229 16.01 -6.45 15.20
CA THR A 229 16.20 -5.38 16.19
C THR A 229 16.71 -4.10 15.53
N PRO A 230 16.55 -2.93 16.18
CA PRO A 230 17.11 -1.69 15.68
C PRO A 230 18.62 -1.76 15.39
N GLN A 231 19.37 -2.48 16.23
CA GLN A 231 20.81 -2.68 16.06
C GLN A 231 21.11 -3.50 14.80
N THR A 232 20.35 -4.55 14.52
CA THR A 232 20.51 -5.33 13.28
C THR A 232 20.20 -4.49 12.05
N VAL A 233 19.14 -3.67 12.08
CA VAL A 233 18.82 -2.74 10.97
C VAL A 233 19.95 -1.75 10.74
N ALA A 234 20.51 -1.16 11.79
CA ALA A 234 21.64 -0.23 11.71
C ALA A 234 22.93 -0.89 11.18
N GLY A 235 23.11 -2.20 11.42
CA GLY A 235 24.20 -3.00 10.85
C GLY A 235 24.10 -3.22 9.33
N GLY A 236 22.99 -2.82 8.71
CA GLY A 236 22.80 -2.82 7.26
C GLY A 236 22.43 -4.18 6.66
N PRO A 237 22.44 -4.29 5.32
CA PRO A 237 21.87 -5.44 4.61
C PRO A 237 22.50 -6.79 4.96
N ASP A 238 23.80 -6.84 5.22
CA ASP A 238 24.48 -8.10 5.49
C ASP A 238 24.22 -8.60 6.91
N ALA A 239 24.15 -7.69 7.88
CA ALA A 239 23.70 -8.01 9.24
C ALA A 239 22.25 -8.55 9.23
N LEU A 240 21.35 -7.91 8.47
CA LEU A 240 19.96 -8.36 8.34
C LEU A 240 19.85 -9.74 7.68
N LYS A 241 20.62 -10.01 6.63
CA LYS A 241 20.65 -11.34 5.99
C LYS A 241 21.16 -12.41 6.93
N ALA A 242 22.24 -12.14 7.66
CA ALA A 242 22.82 -13.08 8.61
C ALA A 242 21.83 -13.39 9.76
N ALA A 243 21.19 -12.36 10.31
CA ALA A 243 20.19 -12.54 11.36
C ALA A 243 18.95 -13.32 10.89
N LEU A 244 18.46 -13.04 9.67
CA LEU A 244 17.35 -13.79 9.08
C LEU A 244 17.72 -15.26 8.83
N ALA A 245 18.94 -15.54 8.38
CA ALA A 245 19.41 -16.91 8.17
C ALA A 245 19.44 -17.69 9.49
N ALA A 246 20.03 -17.11 10.55
CA ALA A 246 20.05 -17.71 11.88
C ALA A 246 18.63 -17.97 12.43
N PHE A 247 17.72 -17.00 12.27
CA PHE A 247 16.31 -17.17 12.67
C PHE A 247 15.64 -18.36 11.96
N ASN A 248 15.85 -18.51 10.65
CA ASN A 248 15.26 -19.62 9.90
C ASN A 248 15.84 -20.98 10.33
N GLU A 249 17.13 -21.05 10.66
CA GLU A 249 17.76 -22.26 11.18
C GLU A 249 17.14 -22.67 12.53
N ASP A 250 16.94 -21.70 13.43
CA ASP A 250 16.30 -21.94 14.74
C ASP A 250 14.86 -22.43 14.59
N GLU A 251 14.07 -21.84 13.69
CA GLU A 251 12.69 -22.27 13.43
C GLU A 251 12.61 -23.67 12.81
N LEU A 252 13.56 -24.02 11.93
CA LEU A 252 13.69 -25.38 11.39
C LEU A 252 14.02 -26.41 12.49
N ILE A 253 14.87 -26.04 13.46
CA ILE A 253 15.19 -26.90 14.59
C ILE A 253 13.95 -27.09 15.47
N ARG A 254 13.20 -26.02 15.76
CA ARG A 254 11.97 -26.07 16.56
C ARG A 254 10.87 -26.90 15.90
N ALA A 255 10.69 -26.80 14.58
CA ALA A 255 9.69 -27.57 13.85
C ALA A 255 9.99 -29.08 13.82
N ARG A 256 11.21 -29.51 14.16
CA ARG A 256 11.65 -30.91 14.19
C ARG A 256 11.67 -31.52 15.59
N ALA A 257 11.53 -30.70 16.63
CA ALA A 257 11.49 -31.13 18.04
C ALA A 257 10.06 -31.45 18.46
#